data_AF-A0A352XEY0-F1
#
_entry.id   AF-A0A352XEY0-F1
#
_cell.length_a   1.000
_cell.length_b   1.000
_cell.length_c   1.000
_cell.angle_alpha   90.00
_cell.angle_beta   90.00
_cell.angle_gamma   90.00
#
_symmetry.space_group_name_H-M   'P 1'
#
loop_
_entity.id
_entity.type
_entity.pdbx_description
1 polymer ?
#
loop_
_entity_poly.entity_id
_entity_poly.type
_entity_poly.pdbx_seq_one_letter_code
_entity_poly.pdbx_strand_id
1 'polypeptide(L)'
;MDKRSLLFVLPLSLSLALLTPSAANTQNAPGQPTATTEFWQEAEELVQEQLNLINWMQRALAGTDENQVKGARRQLFLHSGKVERFLVSQYQIPQFLCSNGTVDAKIPAQLTLPQRQVYCSLYTSTQQLKPMIEVLERRLPMLAGLTATNPIPQEKPTVSSPYNTPSAKLPRVFPAPDFPKPEPLVIGIPAKTPIADYPAPPYQPAIAPPEESAPILTAARAKLLAVLPVFPDASNIIDPGEDWDILDIGDYGLLPLERQRYAQFLAQPNRGITRVLLAQTYNPDPNRLRNRLKPPVPEEFTFASLGESPSGMMSEFAIAIKDGNFEIPTPGLNYGFIVNLGKISLDDIETDLENVSFASPQQRDLFLHYLPPTRVDGIQMDQRRFVTGKDGIGLVPQVSPPASTQSPIILNHTYLVRLIQFQLPEAVLNREPISRAQRRNLPDILKTPSSDILVIFQPVYQRLDGSYTVLWRVIHQFPDPKIEDLYRYVEIE
;
A
#
# COMPACT_ATOMS: atom_id res chain seq x y z
N MET A 1 89.93 -23.74 23.01
CA MET A 1 89.47 -23.52 24.38
C MET A 1 88.00 -23.89 24.43
N ASP A 2 87.68 -24.85 25.31
CA ASP A 2 86.40 -25.25 25.91
C ASP A 2 85.10 -25.31 25.07
N LYS A 3 84.45 -26.49 24.92
CA LYS A 3 83.56 -27.20 25.90
C LYS A 3 82.34 -26.33 26.25
N ARG A 4 81.06 -26.68 26.13
CA ARG A 4 80.21 -27.91 26.18
C ARG A 4 78.88 -27.53 25.45
N SER A 5 78.20 -28.34 24.63
CA SER A 5 77.60 -29.68 24.80
C SER A 5 76.35 -29.75 25.69
N LEU A 6 75.36 -30.51 25.20
CA LEU A 6 74.12 -31.09 25.78
C LEU A 6 72.81 -30.35 25.41
N LEU A 7 71.75 -30.96 24.87
CA LEU A 7 71.28 -32.36 24.93
C LEU A 7 70.33 -32.74 23.77
N PHE A 8 70.58 -33.92 23.17
CA PHE A 8 69.66 -35.04 22.87
C PHE A 8 68.37 -34.83 22.05
N VAL A 9 68.23 -35.36 20.81
CA VAL A 9 67.96 -36.77 20.37
C VAL A 9 66.43 -37.01 20.25
N LEU A 10 65.86 -36.88 19.03
CA LEU A 10 65.49 -37.96 18.06
C LEU A 10 64.02 -38.45 18.30
N PRO A 11 63.35 -39.23 17.40
CA PRO A 11 63.26 -39.19 15.92
C PRO A 11 61.90 -39.69 15.37
N LEU A 12 61.91 -40.11 14.08
CA LEU A 12 60.96 -40.96 13.32
C LEU A 12 59.75 -40.22 12.75
N SER A 13 59.39 -40.30 11.47
CA SER A 13 59.71 -41.26 10.37
C SER A 13 59.24 -40.62 9.05
N LEU A 14 60.06 -40.51 7.96
CA LEU A 14 60.32 -41.50 6.89
C LEU A 14 59.02 -42.17 6.36
N SER A 15 58.66 -42.25 5.07
CA SER A 15 59.33 -42.09 3.76
C SER A 15 58.23 -42.02 2.66
N LEU A 16 58.38 -41.30 1.55
CA LEU A 16 58.66 -41.79 0.17
C LEU A 16 57.92 -43.08 -0.27
N ALA A 17 57.41 -43.29 -1.50
CA ALA A 17 57.33 -42.52 -2.73
C ALA A 17 56.54 -43.29 -3.83
N LEU A 18 56.38 -42.65 -5.01
CA LEU A 18 56.34 -43.19 -6.39
C LEU A 18 55.02 -43.69 -7.04
N LEU A 19 54.62 -42.91 -8.06
CA LEU A 19 54.25 -43.23 -9.47
C LEU A 19 53.05 -44.15 -9.85
N THR A 20 52.25 -43.59 -10.77
CA THR A 20 51.10 -44.07 -11.59
C THR A 20 51.40 -45.25 -12.52
N PRO A 21 50.45 -46.12 -12.97
CA PRO A 21 49.56 -45.83 -14.15
C PRO A 21 48.22 -46.61 -14.31
N SER A 22 47.39 -46.15 -15.27
CA SER A 22 46.47 -46.84 -16.22
C SER A 22 45.26 -47.74 -15.82
N ALA A 23 44.12 -47.35 -16.43
CA ALA A 23 43.12 -48.14 -17.18
C ALA A 23 42.11 -49.08 -16.45
N ALA A 24 40.80 -48.76 -16.55
CA ALA A 24 39.83 -49.50 -17.41
C ALA A 24 38.39 -48.96 -17.29
N ASN A 25 37.74 -48.93 -18.43
CA ASN A 25 36.37 -48.53 -18.78
C ASN A 25 35.28 -49.43 -18.14
N THR A 26 34.13 -48.89 -17.72
CA THR A 26 32.79 -49.33 -18.19
C THR A 26 31.65 -48.48 -17.60
N GLN A 27 30.98 -47.75 -18.50
CA GLN A 27 29.52 -47.53 -18.58
C GLN A 27 28.77 -47.06 -17.32
N ASN A 28 28.70 -45.73 -17.14
CA ASN A 28 27.52 -45.12 -16.50
C ASN A 28 26.56 -44.65 -17.60
N ALA A 29 25.36 -45.21 -17.57
CA ALA A 29 24.26 -44.93 -18.47
C ALA A 29 23.86 -43.45 -18.48
N PRO A 30 23.45 -42.88 -19.64
CA PRO A 30 22.93 -41.54 -19.72
C PRO A 30 21.41 -41.52 -19.43
N GLY A 31 20.97 -40.58 -18.59
CA GLY A 31 19.60 -40.06 -18.63
C GLY A 31 18.77 -40.25 -17.35
N GLN A 32 18.78 -39.26 -16.46
CA GLN A 32 17.58 -38.57 -15.92
C GLN A 32 17.99 -37.58 -14.80
N PRO A 33 18.18 -36.29 -15.14
CA PRO A 33 18.03 -35.21 -14.16
C PRO A 33 16.93 -34.18 -14.51
N THR A 34 16.25 -34.30 -15.66
CA THR A 34 15.33 -33.26 -16.16
C THR A 34 13.92 -33.33 -15.56
N ALA A 35 13.37 -34.53 -15.36
CA ALA A 35 11.98 -34.70 -14.89
C ALA A 35 11.74 -34.22 -13.45
N THR A 36 12.76 -34.22 -12.60
CA THR A 36 12.63 -33.76 -11.21
C THR A 36 12.56 -32.25 -11.10
N THR A 37 13.28 -31.52 -11.95
CA THR A 37 13.30 -30.05 -11.94
C THR A 37 12.01 -29.47 -12.51
N GLU A 38 11.47 -30.08 -13.57
CA GLU A 38 10.19 -29.68 -14.17
C GLU A 38 9.02 -29.81 -13.20
N PHE A 39 8.96 -30.89 -12.41
CA PHE A 39 7.93 -31.08 -11.38
C PHE A 39 7.90 -29.91 -10.38
N TRP A 40 9.07 -29.55 -9.83
CA TRP A 40 9.14 -28.55 -8.77
C TRP A 40 8.76 -27.17 -9.29
N GLN A 41 9.22 -26.81 -10.48
CA GLN A 41 8.90 -25.52 -11.11
C GLN A 41 7.40 -25.40 -11.40
N GLU A 42 6.78 -26.43 -11.98
CA GLU A 42 5.34 -26.40 -12.30
C GLU A 42 4.49 -26.44 -11.01
N ALA A 43 4.90 -27.21 -10.00
CA ALA A 43 4.20 -27.26 -8.72
C ALA A 43 4.28 -25.94 -7.96
N GLU A 44 5.43 -25.27 -7.98
CA GLU A 44 5.64 -23.95 -7.36
C GLU A 44 4.72 -22.90 -8.00
N GLU A 45 4.67 -22.85 -9.33
CA GLU A 45 3.78 -21.95 -10.08
C GLU A 45 2.31 -22.21 -9.72
N LEU A 46 1.88 -23.47 -9.70
CA LEU A 46 0.50 -23.84 -9.36
C LEU A 46 0.12 -23.50 -7.92
N VAL A 47 1.02 -23.71 -6.95
CA VAL A 47 0.78 -23.32 -5.55
C VAL A 47 0.64 -21.81 -5.44
N GLN A 48 1.54 -21.04 -6.07
CA GLN A 48 1.47 -19.58 -6.05
C GLN A 48 0.20 -19.05 -6.72
N GLU A 49 -0.17 -19.58 -7.89
CA GLU A 49 -1.41 -19.24 -8.59
C GLU A 49 -2.63 -19.55 -7.71
N GLN A 50 -2.64 -20.67 -6.99
CA GLN A 50 -3.76 -21.06 -6.13
C GLN A 50 -3.89 -20.17 -4.89
N LEU A 51 -2.78 -19.82 -4.24
CA LEU A 51 -2.78 -18.86 -3.12
C LEU A 51 -3.29 -17.48 -3.58
N ASN A 52 -2.85 -17.02 -4.75
CA ASN A 52 -3.32 -15.78 -5.35
C ASN A 52 -4.82 -15.82 -5.69
N LEU A 53 -5.31 -16.95 -6.20
CA LEU A 53 -6.71 -17.16 -6.53
C LEU A 53 -7.60 -17.21 -5.28
N ILE A 54 -7.20 -17.92 -4.22
CA ILE A 54 -7.89 -17.95 -2.92
C ILE A 54 -8.10 -16.52 -2.41
N ASN A 55 -7.01 -15.76 -2.42
CA ASN A 55 -6.98 -14.38 -2.00
C ASN A 55 -7.86 -13.45 -2.88
N TRP A 56 -7.88 -13.68 -4.20
CA TRP A 56 -8.78 -12.95 -5.08
C TRP A 56 -10.26 -13.30 -4.86
N MET A 57 -10.60 -14.57 -4.62
CA MET A 57 -11.97 -14.99 -4.30
C MET A 57 -12.46 -14.34 -3.00
N GLN A 58 -11.62 -14.27 -1.97
CA GLN A 58 -11.93 -13.55 -0.72
C GLN A 58 -12.30 -12.09 -1.01
N ARG A 59 -11.47 -11.36 -1.79
CA ARG A 59 -11.76 -9.98 -2.20
C ARG A 59 -13.05 -9.82 -2.98
N ALA A 60 -13.26 -10.66 -3.99
CA ALA A 60 -14.44 -10.60 -4.84
C ALA A 60 -15.73 -10.79 -4.03
N LEU A 61 -15.72 -11.67 -3.03
CA LEU A 61 -16.89 -11.98 -2.21
C LEU A 61 -17.30 -10.87 -1.22
N ALA A 62 -16.34 -10.10 -0.69
CA ALA A 62 -16.67 -8.95 0.16
C ALA A 62 -16.90 -7.65 -0.62
N GLY A 63 -16.58 -7.64 -1.93
CA GLY A 63 -16.83 -6.52 -2.81
C GLY A 63 -18.29 -6.39 -3.27
N THR A 64 -18.56 -5.28 -3.95
CA THR A 64 -19.84 -4.98 -4.63
C THR A 64 -19.73 -5.10 -6.15
N ASP A 65 -18.56 -5.47 -6.67
CA ASP A 65 -18.28 -5.53 -8.11
C ASP A 65 -18.58 -6.92 -8.68
N GLU A 66 -19.63 -6.99 -9.49
CA GLU A 66 -20.08 -8.23 -10.15
C GLU A 66 -18.98 -8.83 -11.06
N ASN A 67 -18.17 -8.01 -11.72
CA ASN A 67 -17.16 -8.51 -12.66
C ASN A 67 -15.94 -9.12 -11.95
N GLN A 68 -15.65 -8.70 -10.71
CA GLN A 68 -14.66 -9.37 -9.87
C GLN A 68 -15.11 -10.78 -9.51
N VAL A 69 -16.40 -10.95 -9.15
CA VAL A 69 -16.98 -12.26 -8.85
C VAL A 69 -17.02 -13.16 -10.09
N LYS A 70 -17.39 -12.62 -11.26
CA LYS A 70 -17.32 -13.36 -12.55
C LYS A 70 -15.90 -13.77 -12.90
N GLY A 71 -14.95 -12.86 -12.71
CA GLY A 71 -13.52 -13.10 -12.94
C GLY A 71 -13.00 -14.22 -12.05
N ALA A 72 -13.26 -14.13 -10.75
CA ALA A 72 -12.85 -15.15 -9.77
C ALA A 72 -13.45 -16.53 -10.10
N ARG A 73 -14.72 -16.59 -10.50
CA ARG A 73 -15.36 -17.84 -10.95
C ARG A 73 -14.66 -18.43 -12.17
N ARG A 74 -14.39 -17.60 -13.19
CA ARG A 74 -13.70 -18.05 -14.40
C ARG A 74 -12.30 -18.56 -14.08
N GLN A 75 -11.56 -17.85 -13.25
CA GLN A 75 -10.20 -18.23 -12.89
C GLN A 75 -10.17 -19.49 -12.04
N LEU A 76 -11.12 -19.67 -11.12
CA LEU A 76 -11.27 -20.93 -10.40
C LEU A 76 -11.43 -22.09 -11.35
N PHE A 77 -12.32 -21.96 -12.35
CA PHE A 77 -12.51 -22.99 -13.37
C PHE A 77 -11.23 -23.28 -14.17
N LEU A 78 -10.56 -22.23 -14.67
CA LEU A 78 -9.33 -22.38 -15.48
C LEU A 78 -8.18 -22.99 -14.67
N HIS A 79 -7.99 -22.51 -13.44
CA HIS A 79 -6.96 -22.99 -12.51
C HIS A 79 -7.18 -24.44 -12.10
N SER A 80 -8.41 -24.82 -11.73
CA SER A 80 -8.75 -26.21 -11.43
C SER A 80 -8.39 -27.13 -12.61
N GLY A 81 -8.66 -26.70 -13.84
CA GLY A 81 -8.27 -27.47 -15.04
C GLY A 81 -6.76 -27.50 -15.32
N LYS A 82 -5.97 -26.50 -14.88
CA LYS A 82 -4.50 -26.56 -14.92
C LYS A 82 -3.98 -27.58 -13.90
N VAL A 83 -4.44 -27.48 -12.65
CA VAL A 83 -4.05 -28.41 -11.58
C VAL A 83 -4.42 -29.84 -11.94
N GLU A 84 -5.61 -30.09 -12.47
CA GLU A 84 -6.02 -31.44 -12.90
C GLU A 84 -5.09 -32.02 -13.97
N ARG A 85 -4.69 -31.24 -14.97
CA ARG A 85 -3.75 -31.68 -16.01
C ARG A 85 -2.38 -32.02 -15.43
N PHE A 86 -1.87 -31.19 -14.52
CA PHE A 86 -0.63 -31.48 -13.81
C PHE A 86 -0.76 -32.75 -12.97
N LEU A 87 -1.84 -32.92 -12.21
CA LEU A 87 -2.01 -34.11 -11.39
C LEU A 87 -2.08 -35.38 -12.25
N VAL A 88 -2.86 -35.37 -13.34
CA VAL A 88 -2.99 -36.51 -14.25
C VAL A 88 -1.69 -36.83 -14.99
N SER A 89 -0.85 -35.83 -15.29
CA SER A 89 0.46 -36.06 -15.94
C SER A 89 1.45 -36.80 -15.03
N GLN A 90 1.37 -36.57 -13.71
CA GLN A 90 2.22 -37.24 -12.73
C GLN A 90 1.65 -38.60 -12.28
N TYR A 91 0.33 -38.68 -12.07
CA TYR A 91 -0.36 -39.91 -11.69
C TYR A 91 -1.82 -39.90 -12.14
N GLN A 92 -2.20 -40.89 -12.94
CA GLN A 92 -3.48 -40.90 -13.69
C GLN A 92 -4.73 -40.83 -12.80
N ILE A 93 -4.65 -41.27 -11.54
CA ILE A 93 -5.79 -41.31 -10.62
C ILE A 93 -5.40 -40.73 -9.24
N PRO A 94 -5.49 -39.40 -9.05
CA PRO A 94 -4.99 -38.71 -7.85
C PRO A 94 -5.60 -39.22 -6.53
N GLN A 95 -6.88 -39.59 -6.55
CA GLN A 95 -7.62 -40.10 -5.39
C GLN A 95 -7.02 -41.39 -4.78
N PHE A 96 -6.32 -42.21 -5.57
CA PHE A 96 -5.67 -43.40 -5.02
C PHE A 96 -4.40 -43.04 -4.26
N LEU A 97 -3.62 -42.09 -4.77
CA LEU A 97 -2.36 -41.67 -4.16
C LEU A 97 -2.57 -40.83 -2.89
N CYS A 98 -3.70 -40.12 -2.80
CA CYS A 98 -3.98 -39.14 -1.76
C CYS A 98 -5.21 -39.52 -0.94
N SER A 99 -5.00 -40.05 0.26
CA SER A 99 -6.08 -40.34 1.21
C SER A 99 -6.23 -39.19 2.19
N ASN A 100 -7.28 -38.37 2.03
CA ASN A 100 -7.54 -37.18 2.86
C ASN A 100 -6.35 -36.21 3.01
N GLY A 101 -5.53 -36.10 1.95
CA GLY A 101 -4.33 -35.25 1.93
C GLY A 101 -3.09 -35.83 2.62
N THR A 102 -3.14 -37.10 3.02
CA THR A 102 -1.97 -37.84 3.49
C THR A 102 -1.47 -38.78 2.38
N VAL A 103 -0.14 -38.91 2.29
CA VAL A 103 0.51 -39.75 1.28
C VAL A 103 0.44 -41.21 1.73
N ASP A 104 -0.13 -42.09 0.92
CA ASP A 104 0.04 -43.52 1.12
C ASP A 104 1.40 -43.96 0.55
N ALA A 105 2.35 -44.21 1.46
CA ALA A 105 3.70 -44.64 1.10
C ALA A 105 3.73 -46.03 0.43
N LYS A 106 2.65 -46.82 0.52
CA LYS A 106 2.59 -48.19 -0.01
C LYS A 106 2.22 -48.25 -1.49
N ILE A 107 1.80 -47.13 -2.08
CA ILE A 107 1.41 -47.10 -3.49
C ILE A 107 2.65 -46.85 -4.35
N PRO A 108 2.94 -47.71 -5.35
CA PRO A 108 4.02 -47.47 -6.28
C PRO A 108 3.67 -46.29 -7.20
N ALA A 109 4.45 -45.22 -7.06
CA ALA A 109 4.38 -44.03 -7.91
C ALA A 109 5.82 -43.55 -8.18
N GLN A 110 6.05 -43.00 -9.38
CA GLN A 110 7.36 -42.47 -9.81
C GLN A 110 7.76 -41.15 -9.10
N LEU A 111 6.96 -40.72 -8.11
CA LEU A 111 7.18 -39.52 -7.30
C LEU A 111 7.88 -39.88 -5.98
N THR A 112 8.85 -39.05 -5.59
CA THR A 112 9.47 -39.09 -4.26
C THR A 112 8.48 -38.70 -3.16
N LEU A 113 8.76 -39.03 -1.90
CA LEU A 113 7.88 -38.70 -0.77
C LEU A 113 7.58 -37.19 -0.66
N PRO A 114 8.56 -36.27 -0.76
CA PRO A 114 8.31 -34.82 -0.82
C PRO A 114 7.38 -34.41 -1.97
N GLN A 115 7.61 -34.94 -3.17
CA GLN A 115 6.78 -34.64 -4.34
C GLN A 115 5.33 -35.13 -4.15
N ARG A 116 5.14 -36.31 -3.53
CA ARG A 116 3.81 -36.82 -3.19
C ARG A 116 3.07 -35.94 -2.19
N GLN A 117 3.78 -35.34 -1.23
CA GLN A 117 3.17 -34.42 -0.25
C GLN A 117 2.64 -33.15 -0.94
N VAL A 118 3.43 -32.55 -1.84
CA VAL A 118 3.02 -31.40 -2.66
C VAL A 118 1.84 -31.75 -3.55
N TYR A 119 1.96 -32.86 -4.28
CA TYR A 119 0.92 -33.40 -5.16
C TYR A 119 -0.42 -33.57 -4.42
N CYS A 120 -0.42 -34.20 -3.25
CA CYS A 120 -1.63 -34.43 -2.48
C CYS A 120 -2.20 -33.16 -1.83
N SER A 121 -1.34 -32.19 -1.51
CA SER A 121 -1.77 -30.89 -0.99
C SER A 121 -2.48 -30.06 -2.06
N LEU A 122 -1.94 -30.02 -3.29
CA LEU A 122 -2.58 -29.38 -4.45
C LEU A 122 -3.92 -30.04 -4.77
N TYR A 123 -3.97 -31.37 -4.82
CA TYR A 123 -5.22 -32.11 -5.04
C TYR A 123 -6.27 -31.78 -3.97
N THR A 124 -5.92 -31.90 -2.69
CA THR A 124 -6.86 -31.71 -1.57
C THR A 124 -7.33 -30.26 -1.49
N SER A 125 -6.43 -29.28 -1.65
CA SER A 125 -6.79 -27.87 -1.67
C SER A 125 -7.74 -27.55 -2.83
N THR A 126 -7.51 -28.13 -4.02
CA THR A 126 -8.41 -27.93 -5.18
C THR A 126 -9.78 -28.56 -4.94
N GLN A 127 -9.85 -29.74 -4.31
CA GLN A 127 -11.13 -30.34 -3.93
C GLN A 127 -11.88 -29.49 -2.89
N GLN A 128 -11.16 -28.91 -1.93
CA GLN A 128 -11.75 -27.99 -0.96
C GLN A 128 -12.30 -26.72 -1.61
N LEU A 129 -11.72 -26.24 -2.70
CA LEU A 129 -12.23 -25.06 -3.42
C LEU A 129 -13.45 -25.35 -4.30
N LYS A 130 -13.78 -26.60 -4.59
CA LYS A 130 -14.89 -26.96 -5.48
C LYS A 130 -16.25 -26.35 -5.08
N PRO A 131 -16.66 -26.33 -3.79
CA PRO A 131 -17.91 -25.71 -3.36
C PRO A 131 -17.95 -24.19 -3.58
N MET A 132 -16.80 -23.52 -3.77
CA MET A 132 -16.77 -22.08 -4.05
C MET A 132 -17.46 -21.71 -5.36
N ILE A 133 -17.58 -22.63 -6.31
CA ILE A 133 -18.32 -22.39 -7.56
C ILE A 133 -19.76 -21.99 -7.24
N GLU A 134 -20.45 -22.77 -6.40
CA GLU A 134 -21.84 -22.50 -6.00
C GLU A 134 -21.97 -21.23 -5.16
N VAL A 135 -20.99 -20.95 -4.30
CA VAL A 135 -20.95 -19.72 -3.49
C VAL A 135 -20.83 -18.49 -4.40
N LEU A 136 -19.93 -18.51 -5.38
CA LEU A 136 -19.74 -17.43 -6.34
C LEU A 136 -20.97 -17.27 -7.24
N GLU A 137 -21.60 -18.37 -7.66
CA GLU A 137 -22.82 -18.34 -8.48
C GLU A 137 -24.03 -17.79 -7.72
N ARG A 138 -24.21 -18.14 -6.45
CA ARG A 138 -25.23 -17.54 -5.58
C ARG A 138 -24.99 -16.06 -5.33
N ARG A 139 -23.72 -15.61 -5.34
CA ARG A 139 -23.36 -14.21 -5.11
C ARG A 139 -23.69 -13.29 -6.29
N LEU A 140 -23.52 -13.77 -7.53
CA LEU A 140 -23.78 -12.96 -8.74
C LEU A 140 -25.18 -12.32 -8.79
N PRO A 141 -26.30 -13.05 -8.58
CA PRO A 141 -27.63 -12.44 -8.58
C PRO A 141 -27.86 -11.49 -7.41
N MET A 142 -27.14 -11.64 -6.29
CA MET A 142 -27.20 -10.69 -5.17
C MET A 142 -26.52 -9.35 -5.48
N LEU A 143 -25.59 -9.34 -6.44
CA LEU A 143 -24.88 -8.14 -6.90
C LEU A 143 -25.53 -7.52 -8.15
N ALA A 144 -26.39 -8.28 -8.85
CA ALA A 144 -27.06 -7.84 -10.06
C ALA A 144 -27.94 -6.61 -9.77
N GLY A 145 -27.72 -5.54 -10.53
CA GLY A 145 -28.45 -4.28 -10.38
C GLY A 145 -27.97 -3.39 -9.23
N LEU A 146 -26.95 -3.80 -8.47
CA LEU A 146 -26.35 -2.94 -7.46
C LEU A 146 -25.35 -1.98 -8.09
N THR A 147 -24.36 -2.40 -8.90
CA THR A 147 -23.28 -1.50 -9.35
C THR A 147 -23.06 -1.47 -10.87
N ALA A 148 -22.56 -0.35 -11.39
CA ALA A 148 -22.00 -0.30 -12.74
C ALA A 148 -20.69 -1.12 -12.76
N THR A 149 -20.63 -2.09 -13.68
CA THR A 149 -19.57 -3.09 -13.75
C THR A 149 -18.20 -2.51 -14.14
N ASN A 150 -17.13 -2.77 -13.36
CA ASN A 150 -15.76 -2.50 -13.81
C ASN A 150 -15.36 -3.54 -14.87
N PRO A 151 -14.61 -3.21 -15.94
CA PRO A 151 -14.23 -4.19 -16.96
C PRO A 151 -13.48 -5.39 -16.36
N ILE A 152 -13.80 -6.59 -16.86
CA ILE A 152 -13.15 -7.86 -16.45
C ILE A 152 -11.63 -7.70 -16.57
N PRO A 153 -10.83 -8.10 -15.56
CA PRO A 153 -9.38 -8.09 -15.68
C PRO A 153 -8.93 -8.96 -16.85
N GLN A 154 -8.57 -8.33 -17.98
CA GLN A 154 -7.81 -9.01 -19.03
C GLN A 154 -6.36 -9.14 -18.55
N GLU A 155 -5.94 -10.36 -18.24
CA GLU A 155 -4.54 -10.76 -18.14
C GLU A 155 -3.87 -10.50 -19.50
N LYS A 156 -2.96 -9.53 -19.56
CA LYS A 156 -1.85 -9.60 -20.51
C LYS A 156 -0.65 -10.12 -19.72
N PRO A 157 0.04 -11.17 -20.17
CA PRO A 157 1.30 -11.59 -19.54
C PRO A 157 2.30 -10.47 -19.81
N THR A 158 2.63 -9.70 -18.78
CA THR A 158 3.70 -8.71 -18.87
C THR A 158 4.86 -9.26 -18.07
N VAL A 159 5.91 -9.58 -18.81
CA VAL A 159 7.18 -10.16 -18.35
C VAL A 159 7.82 -9.27 -17.27
N SER A 160 8.42 -9.91 -16.27
CA SER A 160 9.38 -9.41 -15.27
C SER A 160 8.87 -8.47 -14.17
N SER A 161 8.16 -9.04 -13.19
CA SER A 161 8.25 -8.61 -11.79
C SER A 161 8.22 -9.86 -10.92
N PRO A 162 9.12 -10.04 -9.93
CA PRO A 162 9.03 -11.15 -8.97
C PRO A 162 7.81 -11.04 -8.05
N TYR A 163 7.05 -9.94 -8.15
CA TYR A 163 5.80 -9.74 -7.43
C TYR A 163 4.64 -9.88 -8.42
N ASN A 164 4.08 -11.09 -8.50
CA ASN A 164 2.81 -11.39 -9.17
C ASN A 164 1.64 -10.85 -8.32
N THR A 165 1.55 -9.53 -8.17
CA THR A 165 0.31 -8.90 -7.74
C THR A 165 -0.60 -8.72 -8.96
N PRO A 166 -1.88 -9.12 -8.90
CA PRO A 166 -2.81 -8.87 -9.98
C PRO A 166 -2.87 -7.38 -10.25
N SER A 167 -2.77 -7.00 -11.53
CA SER A 167 -2.71 -5.62 -11.95
C SER A 167 -3.92 -4.84 -11.42
N ALA A 168 -3.69 -3.93 -10.47
CA ALA A 168 -4.67 -2.91 -10.11
C ALA A 168 -4.82 -1.95 -11.29
N LYS A 169 -5.73 -2.29 -12.22
CA LYS A 169 -6.15 -1.33 -13.23
C LYS A 169 -6.91 -0.23 -12.51
N LEU A 170 -6.49 1.03 -12.74
CA LEU A 170 -7.25 2.22 -12.36
C LEU A 170 -8.74 1.99 -12.68
N PRO A 171 -9.66 2.19 -11.72
CA PRO A 171 -11.08 2.11 -11.99
C PRO A 171 -11.41 3.16 -13.05
N ARG A 172 -11.70 2.73 -14.27
CA ARG A 172 -12.21 3.62 -15.31
C ARG A 172 -13.66 3.93 -14.98
N VAL A 173 -13.86 5.19 -14.62
CA VAL A 173 -15.11 5.84 -14.25
C VAL A 173 -15.98 5.99 -15.50
N PHE A 174 -17.22 5.51 -15.44
CA PHE A 174 -18.30 6.05 -16.27
C PHE A 174 -19.06 7.08 -15.43
N PRO A 175 -19.51 8.20 -16.03
CA PRO A 175 -20.04 9.32 -15.28
C PRO A 175 -21.39 8.95 -14.64
N ALA A 176 -21.47 9.09 -13.32
CA ALA A 176 -22.74 9.38 -12.66
C ALA A 176 -23.24 10.76 -13.13
N PRO A 177 -24.54 11.07 -13.04
CA PRO A 177 -25.03 12.43 -13.29
C PRO A 177 -24.18 13.45 -12.51
N ASP A 178 -23.79 14.54 -13.17
CA ASP A 178 -22.94 15.58 -12.62
C ASP A 178 -23.59 16.21 -11.38
N PHE A 179 -23.27 15.68 -10.20
CA PHE A 179 -23.50 16.41 -8.98
C PHE A 179 -22.47 17.52 -8.90
N PRO A 180 -22.86 18.74 -8.49
CA PRO A 180 -21.91 19.81 -8.30
C PRO A 180 -20.84 19.33 -7.31
N LYS A 181 -19.57 19.47 -7.70
CA LYS A 181 -18.45 19.18 -6.78
C LYS A 181 -18.69 19.98 -5.50
N PRO A 182 -18.63 19.35 -4.31
CA PRO A 182 -18.79 20.09 -3.07
C PRO A 182 -17.75 21.21 -3.01
N GLU A 183 -18.22 22.45 -2.89
CA GLU A 183 -17.34 23.60 -2.72
C GLU A 183 -16.58 23.42 -1.38
N PRO A 184 -15.26 23.70 -1.31
CA PRO A 184 -14.53 23.63 -0.05
C PRO A 184 -15.19 24.53 0.99
N LEU A 185 -15.29 24.04 2.23
CA LEU A 185 -15.95 24.75 3.32
C LEU A 185 -15.24 26.08 3.59
N VAL A 186 -15.90 27.20 3.27
CA VAL A 186 -15.43 28.53 3.67
C VAL A 186 -16.09 28.90 5.00
N ILE A 187 -15.33 28.80 6.08
CA ILE A 187 -15.72 29.26 7.41
C ILE A 187 -16.11 30.75 7.33
N GLY A 188 -17.27 31.11 7.92
CA GLY A 188 -17.77 32.49 7.94
C GLY A 188 -18.70 32.89 6.79
N ILE A 189 -18.90 32.05 5.78
CA ILE A 189 -19.91 32.26 4.74
C ILE A 189 -21.05 31.26 4.97
N PRO A 190 -22.34 31.67 4.94
CA PRO A 190 -23.43 30.70 5.00
C PRO A 190 -23.26 29.68 3.87
N ALA A 191 -23.20 28.38 4.22
CA ALA A 191 -23.15 27.33 3.21
C ALA A 191 -24.41 27.47 2.34
N LYS A 192 -24.26 27.37 1.02
CA LYS A 192 -25.44 27.34 0.14
C LYS A 192 -26.33 26.20 0.59
N THR A 193 -27.57 26.52 0.93
CA THR A 193 -28.58 25.49 1.20
C THR A 193 -28.72 24.65 -0.07
N PRO A 194 -28.66 23.31 0.02
CA PRO A 194 -28.85 22.47 -1.14
C PRO A 194 -30.17 22.84 -1.81
N ILE A 195 -30.12 23.05 -3.14
CA ILE A 195 -31.26 23.53 -3.96
C ILE A 195 -32.39 22.49 -4.03
N ALA A 196 -32.13 21.26 -3.59
CA ALA A 196 -33.10 20.18 -3.55
C ALA A 196 -33.05 19.43 -2.21
N ASP A 197 -34.22 19.23 -1.61
CA ASP A 197 -34.46 18.25 -0.54
C ASP A 197 -34.28 16.84 -1.12
N TYR A 198 -33.03 16.40 -1.30
CA TYR A 198 -32.75 14.97 -1.37
C TYR A 198 -32.78 14.46 0.07
N PRO A 199 -33.75 13.61 0.47
CA PRO A 199 -33.95 13.23 1.87
C PRO A 199 -32.75 12.50 2.51
N ALA A 200 -31.82 11.99 1.71
CA ALA A 200 -30.44 11.62 2.06
C ALA A 200 -29.76 11.14 0.77
N PRO A 201 -28.41 11.15 0.66
CA PRO A 201 -27.74 10.33 -0.34
C PRO A 201 -28.19 8.87 -0.20
N PRO A 202 -28.31 8.12 -1.30
CA PRO A 202 -28.77 6.73 -1.26
C PRO A 202 -27.90 5.92 -0.30
N TYR A 203 -28.54 5.15 0.59
CA TYR A 203 -27.81 4.31 1.53
C TYR A 203 -26.94 3.30 0.79
N GLN A 204 -25.64 3.38 1.03
CA GLN A 204 -24.66 2.45 0.50
C GLN A 204 -24.98 1.02 1.00
N PRO A 205 -24.90 -0.01 0.14
CA PRO A 205 -25.29 -1.36 0.51
C PRO A 205 -24.35 -1.93 1.58
N ALA A 206 -24.91 -2.63 2.56
CA ALA A 206 -24.16 -3.34 3.60
C ALA A 206 -24.22 -4.84 3.32
N ILE A 207 -23.30 -5.34 2.49
CA ILE A 207 -23.36 -6.72 1.99
C ILE A 207 -22.26 -7.56 2.61
N ALA A 208 -22.61 -8.44 3.54
CA ALA A 208 -21.65 -9.39 4.09
C ALA A 208 -21.21 -10.41 3.01
N PRO A 209 -19.96 -10.91 3.07
CA PRO A 209 -19.59 -12.10 2.33
C PRO A 209 -20.42 -13.30 2.83
N PRO A 210 -20.72 -14.30 1.97
CA PRO A 210 -21.45 -15.49 2.39
C PRO A 210 -20.71 -16.23 3.51
N GLU A 211 -21.40 -16.60 4.59
CA GLU A 211 -20.80 -17.23 5.79
C GLU A 211 -20.01 -18.51 5.48
N GLU A 212 -20.48 -19.27 4.48
CA GLU A 212 -19.86 -20.52 4.03
C GLU A 212 -18.47 -20.31 3.38
N SER A 213 -18.19 -19.10 2.88
CA SER A 213 -16.98 -18.84 2.06
C SER A 213 -15.68 -18.83 2.86
N ALA A 214 -15.68 -18.24 4.05
CA ALA A 214 -14.50 -18.12 4.90
C ALA A 214 -13.89 -19.49 5.28
N PRO A 215 -14.66 -20.44 5.86
CA PRO A 215 -14.09 -21.73 6.26
C PRO A 215 -13.57 -22.54 5.06
N ILE A 216 -14.18 -22.42 3.88
CA ILE A 216 -13.73 -23.10 2.66
C ILE A 216 -12.35 -22.57 2.22
N LEU A 217 -12.20 -21.25 2.13
CA LEU A 217 -10.99 -20.59 1.65
C LEU A 217 -9.82 -20.77 2.64
N THR A 218 -10.07 -20.66 3.95
CA THR A 218 -9.08 -20.94 5.00
C THR A 218 -8.64 -22.40 5.00
N ALA A 219 -9.57 -23.35 4.86
CA ALA A 219 -9.22 -24.77 4.81
C ALA A 219 -8.34 -25.10 3.59
N ALA A 220 -8.68 -24.56 2.42
CA ALA A 220 -7.89 -24.71 1.19
C ALA A 220 -6.49 -24.11 1.31
N ARG A 221 -6.38 -22.92 1.91
CA ARG A 221 -5.11 -22.23 2.15
C ARG A 221 -4.22 -23.03 3.09
N ALA A 222 -4.76 -23.51 4.21
CA ALA A 222 -4.02 -24.26 5.22
C ALA A 222 -3.32 -25.50 4.63
N LYS A 223 -3.92 -26.17 3.64
CA LYS A 223 -3.30 -27.30 2.93
C LYS A 223 -2.07 -26.89 2.12
N LEU A 224 -2.09 -25.72 1.49
CA LEU A 224 -0.96 -25.21 0.70
C LEU A 224 0.17 -24.72 1.61
N LEU A 225 -0.17 -24.01 2.70
CA LEU A 225 0.82 -23.52 3.66
C LEU A 225 1.57 -24.66 4.36
N ALA A 226 0.87 -25.75 4.68
CA ALA A 226 1.46 -26.92 5.33
C ALA A 226 2.58 -27.59 4.51
N VAL A 227 2.62 -27.37 3.18
CA VAL A 227 3.59 -28.02 2.30
C VAL A 227 4.72 -27.11 1.82
N LEU A 228 4.70 -25.82 2.17
CA LEU A 228 5.79 -24.89 1.85
C LEU A 228 7.17 -25.37 2.33
N PRO A 229 7.34 -25.92 3.56
CA PRO A 229 8.66 -26.39 4.02
C PRO A 229 9.24 -27.55 3.20
N VAL A 230 8.44 -28.19 2.35
CA VAL A 230 8.82 -29.34 1.54
C VAL A 230 9.43 -28.91 0.20
N PHE A 231 9.20 -27.66 -0.23
CA PHE A 231 9.79 -27.13 -1.46
C PHE A 231 11.29 -26.87 -1.31
N PRO A 232 12.11 -27.22 -2.32
CA PRO A 232 13.54 -26.94 -2.31
C PRO A 232 13.84 -25.43 -2.26
N ASP A 233 13.02 -24.60 -2.93
CA ASP A 233 13.15 -23.14 -3.01
C ASP A 233 11.90 -22.42 -2.47
N ALA A 234 11.46 -22.80 -1.27
CA ALA A 234 10.24 -22.25 -0.65
C ALA A 234 10.19 -20.71 -0.53
N SER A 235 11.34 -20.03 -0.60
CA SER A 235 11.46 -18.56 -0.55
C SER A 235 10.80 -17.82 -1.72
N ASN A 236 10.51 -18.52 -2.82
CA ASN A 236 9.85 -17.92 -3.99
C ASN A 236 8.32 -17.90 -3.86
N ILE A 237 7.75 -18.70 -2.95
CA ILE A 237 6.31 -18.77 -2.73
C ILE A 237 5.93 -17.74 -1.66
N ILE A 238 5.10 -16.78 -2.04
CA ILE A 238 4.61 -15.71 -1.18
C ILE A 238 3.13 -15.97 -0.87
N ASP A 239 2.80 -16.17 0.40
CA ASP A 239 1.41 -16.16 0.85
C ASP A 239 0.93 -14.70 0.99
N PRO A 240 -0.10 -14.28 0.24
CA PRO A 240 -0.67 -12.94 0.38
C PRO A 240 -1.48 -12.74 1.69
N GLY A 241 -1.57 -13.73 2.59
CA GLY A 241 -2.16 -13.61 3.93
C GLY A 241 -3.70 -13.70 4.00
N GLU A 242 -4.23 -14.05 5.18
CA GLU A 242 -5.69 -14.16 5.45
C GLU A 242 -6.36 -12.83 5.81
N ASP A 243 -5.58 -11.85 6.27
CA ASP A 243 -6.11 -10.58 6.75
C ASP A 243 -6.46 -9.64 5.60
N TRP A 244 -7.66 -9.05 5.71
CA TRP A 244 -8.07 -7.87 4.93
C TRP A 244 -6.96 -6.81 4.92
N ASP A 245 -6.25 -6.66 6.04
CA ASP A 245 -5.11 -5.75 6.21
C ASP A 245 -3.98 -6.01 5.21
N ILE A 246 -3.62 -7.26 4.88
CA ILE A 246 -2.47 -7.54 3.97
C ILE A 246 -2.85 -7.25 2.50
N LEU A 247 -4.12 -7.44 2.17
CA LEU A 247 -4.69 -7.15 0.85
C LEU A 247 -4.80 -5.65 0.58
N ASP A 248 -5.35 -4.92 1.54
CA ASP A 248 -5.42 -3.47 1.45
C ASP A 248 -4.02 -2.84 1.65
N ILE A 249 -3.06 -3.51 2.32
CA ILE A 249 -1.63 -3.12 2.28
C ILE A 249 -1.03 -3.30 0.87
N GLY A 250 -1.40 -4.36 0.14
CA GLY A 250 -0.99 -4.51 -1.26
C GLY A 250 -1.54 -3.39 -2.14
N ASP A 251 -2.83 -3.09 -1.98
CA ASP A 251 -3.58 -2.16 -2.82
C ASP A 251 -3.39 -0.68 -2.42
N TYR A 252 -3.15 -0.36 -1.15
CA TYR A 252 -3.01 1.01 -0.61
C TYR A 252 -1.82 1.21 0.35
N GLY A 253 -1.32 0.17 1.01
CA GLY A 253 -0.19 0.25 1.93
C GLY A 253 1.20 0.05 1.29
N LEU A 254 2.21 0.00 2.16
CA LEU A 254 3.62 -0.30 1.83
C LEU A 254 3.87 -1.80 1.83
N LEU A 255 4.54 -2.31 0.81
CA LEU A 255 4.95 -3.72 0.76
C LEU A 255 6.06 -3.97 1.79
N PRO A 256 6.10 -5.13 2.46
CA PRO A 256 7.13 -5.44 3.46
C PRO A 256 8.57 -5.26 2.95
N LEU A 257 8.83 -5.66 1.70
CA LEU A 257 10.15 -5.52 1.09
C LEU A 257 10.56 -4.07 0.85
N GLU A 258 9.61 -3.15 0.64
CA GLU A 258 9.93 -1.73 0.46
C GLU A 258 10.54 -1.16 1.74
N ARG A 259 9.98 -1.48 2.91
CA ARG A 259 10.58 -1.08 4.19
C ARG A 259 11.96 -1.68 4.39
N GLN A 260 12.14 -2.95 4.06
CA GLN A 260 13.42 -3.63 4.20
C GLN A 260 14.51 -3.00 3.32
N ARG A 261 14.18 -2.66 2.07
CA ARG A 261 15.11 -2.00 1.13
C ARG A 261 15.67 -0.69 1.68
N TYR A 262 14.87 0.07 2.41
CA TYR A 262 15.25 1.37 2.97
C TYR A 262 15.54 1.34 4.47
N ALA A 263 15.76 0.16 5.06
CA ALA A 263 15.90 0.00 6.51
C ALA A 263 16.98 0.91 7.13
N GLN A 264 18.12 1.11 6.45
CA GLN A 264 19.19 2.00 6.92
C GLN A 264 18.77 3.46 6.97
N PHE A 265 18.01 3.93 5.99
CA PHE A 265 17.45 5.28 5.96
C PHE A 265 16.40 5.44 7.07
N LEU A 266 15.54 4.44 7.24
CA LEU A 266 14.44 4.44 8.21
C LEU A 266 14.90 4.30 9.67
N ALA A 267 16.11 3.80 9.90
CA ALA A 267 16.69 3.71 11.24
C ALA A 267 17.07 5.07 11.85
N GLN A 268 17.11 6.13 11.03
CA GLN A 268 17.47 7.47 11.49
C GLN A 268 16.23 8.24 11.99
N PRO A 269 16.38 9.15 12.96
CA PRO A 269 15.26 9.91 13.50
C PRO A 269 14.64 10.84 12.46
N ASN A 270 13.36 11.15 12.61
CA ASN A 270 12.61 12.11 11.78
C ASN A 270 12.54 11.73 10.29
N ARG A 271 12.67 10.44 9.98
CA ARG A 271 12.59 9.90 8.64
C ARG A 271 11.50 8.86 8.54
N GLY A 272 10.94 8.73 7.35
CA GLY A 272 9.97 7.68 7.11
C GLY A 272 9.80 7.37 5.64
N ILE A 273 8.95 6.38 5.43
CA ILE A 273 8.50 5.93 4.12
C ILE A 273 6.98 5.88 4.15
N THR A 274 6.36 6.31 3.07
CA THR A 274 4.92 6.21 2.92
C THR A 274 4.54 6.01 1.46
N ARG A 275 3.31 5.55 1.25
CA ARG A 275 2.70 5.52 -0.06
C ARG A 275 1.82 6.74 -0.22
N VAL A 276 2.10 7.54 -1.23
CA VAL A 276 1.27 8.67 -1.64
C VAL A 276 0.22 8.16 -2.62
N LEU A 277 -1.05 8.31 -2.26
CA LEU A 277 -2.19 7.83 -3.03
C LEU A 277 -2.80 8.93 -3.89
N LEU A 278 -3.64 8.53 -4.84
CA LEU A 278 -4.41 9.46 -5.68
C LEU A 278 -5.43 10.24 -4.81
N ALA A 279 -5.64 11.53 -5.10
CA ALA A 279 -6.55 12.40 -4.36
C ALA A 279 -8.00 11.86 -4.30
N GLN A 280 -8.44 11.16 -5.35
CA GLN A 280 -9.74 10.48 -5.41
C GLN A 280 -9.90 9.33 -4.40
N THR A 281 -8.79 8.82 -3.85
CA THR A 281 -8.81 7.81 -2.80
C THR A 281 -9.25 8.42 -1.47
N TYR A 282 -8.79 9.63 -1.16
CA TYR A 282 -9.13 10.38 0.06
C TYR A 282 -10.50 11.06 -0.02
N ASN A 283 -10.92 11.46 -1.22
CA ASN A 283 -12.23 12.06 -1.48
C ASN A 283 -13.07 11.13 -2.35
N PRO A 284 -13.62 10.06 -1.75
CA PRO A 284 -14.40 9.10 -2.48
C PRO A 284 -15.65 9.73 -3.11
N ASP A 285 -15.88 9.46 -4.40
CA ASP A 285 -17.10 9.89 -5.06
C ASP A 285 -18.33 9.33 -4.30
N PRO A 286 -19.22 10.19 -3.75
CA PRO A 286 -20.39 9.76 -3.00
C PRO A 286 -21.36 8.96 -3.86
N ASN A 287 -21.32 9.10 -5.19
CA ASN A 287 -22.16 8.37 -6.14
C ASN A 287 -21.62 6.98 -6.46
N ARG A 288 -20.40 6.65 -5.99
CA ARG A 288 -19.82 5.33 -6.19
C ARG A 288 -20.30 4.39 -5.10
N LEU A 289 -20.92 3.29 -5.51
CA LEU A 289 -21.42 2.29 -4.59
C LEU A 289 -20.30 1.52 -3.91
N ARG A 290 -20.37 1.45 -2.58
CA ARG A 290 -19.38 0.86 -1.69
C ARG A 290 -20.08 -0.04 -0.69
N ASN A 291 -19.36 -1.07 -0.24
CA ASN A 291 -19.84 -1.88 0.87
C ASN A 291 -19.68 -1.09 2.16
N ARG A 292 -20.79 -0.71 2.81
CA ARG A 292 -20.77 0.03 4.08
C ARG A 292 -20.16 -0.78 5.24
N LEU A 293 -20.08 -2.11 5.11
CA LEU A 293 -19.41 -2.95 6.10
C LEU A 293 -17.88 -2.85 6.04
N LYS A 294 -17.32 -2.18 5.02
CA LYS A 294 -15.90 -1.89 4.93
C LYS A 294 -15.64 -0.42 5.31
N PRO A 295 -14.63 -0.13 6.15
CA PRO A 295 -14.21 1.24 6.37
C PRO A 295 -13.82 1.88 5.02
N PRO A 296 -14.07 3.18 4.84
CA PRO A 296 -13.55 3.91 3.71
C PRO A 296 -12.02 3.90 3.76
N VAL A 297 -11.37 3.77 2.59
CA VAL A 297 -9.89 3.79 2.47
C VAL A 297 -9.20 4.91 3.27
N PRO A 298 -9.68 6.17 3.31
CA PRO A 298 -9.04 7.21 4.13
C PRO A 298 -9.08 6.97 5.66
N GLU A 299 -10.00 6.14 6.16
CA GLU A 299 -10.06 5.77 7.58
C GLU A 299 -9.05 4.66 7.91
N GLU A 300 -8.82 3.75 6.97
CA GLU A 300 -7.89 2.62 7.12
C GLU A 300 -6.44 3.00 6.74
N PHE A 301 -6.28 3.83 5.71
CA PHE A 301 -5.01 4.32 5.17
C PHE A 301 -4.97 5.84 5.26
N THR A 302 -4.78 6.32 6.48
CA THR A 302 -4.56 7.73 6.77
C THR A 302 -3.22 8.22 6.22
N PHE A 303 -3.03 9.54 6.20
CA PHE A 303 -1.72 10.11 5.88
C PHE A 303 -0.67 9.66 6.91
N ALA A 304 0.56 9.47 6.47
CA ALA A 304 1.63 9.05 7.37
C ALA A 304 1.91 10.12 8.44
N SER A 305 2.10 9.69 9.68
CA SER A 305 2.48 10.61 10.76
C SER A 305 3.91 11.11 10.61
N LEU A 306 4.08 12.42 10.79
CA LEU A 306 5.36 13.13 10.84
C LEU A 306 5.86 13.33 12.27
N GLY A 307 5.08 12.89 13.27
CA GLY A 307 5.35 13.11 14.68
C GLY A 307 4.27 13.95 15.38
N GLU A 308 4.38 14.04 16.69
CA GLU A 308 3.46 14.82 17.54
C GLU A 308 3.91 16.28 17.62
N SER A 309 2.96 17.21 17.53
CA SER A 309 3.19 18.63 17.75
C SER A 309 3.17 18.99 19.24
N PRO A 310 3.77 20.12 19.66
CA PRO A 310 3.67 20.62 21.03
C PRO A 310 2.23 20.77 21.55
N SER A 311 1.26 21.00 20.66
CA SER A 311 -0.17 21.05 21.00
C SER A 311 -0.84 19.68 21.18
N GLY A 312 -0.12 18.58 20.96
CA GLY A 312 -0.61 17.20 21.06
C GLY A 312 -1.28 16.69 19.79
N MET A 313 -1.16 17.42 18.67
CA MET A 313 -1.69 17.01 17.37
C MET A 313 -0.69 16.10 16.66
N MET A 314 -1.14 14.95 16.15
CA MET A 314 -0.33 14.16 15.22
C MET A 314 -0.29 14.87 13.87
N SER A 315 0.90 15.31 13.47
CA SER A 315 1.09 15.99 12.20
C SER A 315 1.12 14.97 11.07
N GLU A 316 0.48 15.28 9.96
CA GLU A 316 0.27 14.34 8.86
C GLU A 316 1.07 14.75 7.62
N PHE A 317 1.69 13.79 6.94
CA PHE A 317 2.26 13.97 5.61
C PHE A 317 1.14 14.02 4.56
N ALA A 318 0.39 15.13 4.58
CA ALA A 318 -0.79 15.36 3.75
C ALA A 318 -0.41 15.73 2.31
N ILE A 319 0.05 14.74 1.53
CA ILE A 319 0.33 14.84 0.10
C ILE A 319 -0.52 13.80 -0.63
N ALA A 320 -1.17 14.20 -1.73
CA ALA A 320 -1.91 13.32 -2.62
C ALA A 320 -1.49 13.53 -4.09
N ILE A 321 -1.93 12.64 -4.98
CA ILE A 321 -1.65 12.74 -6.42
C ILE A 321 -2.91 13.13 -7.17
N LYS A 322 -2.83 14.19 -7.97
CA LYS A 322 -3.92 14.62 -8.84
C LYS A 322 -3.36 15.16 -10.14
N ASP A 323 -3.91 14.68 -11.25
CA ASP A 323 -3.55 15.12 -12.60
C ASP A 323 -2.03 15.10 -12.87
N GLY A 324 -1.31 14.11 -12.32
CA GLY A 324 0.14 13.95 -12.48
C GLY A 324 1.01 14.86 -11.60
N ASN A 325 0.41 15.61 -10.68
CA ASN A 325 1.09 16.46 -9.72
C ASN A 325 0.97 15.89 -8.30
N PHE A 326 1.99 16.13 -7.47
CA PHE A 326 1.80 16.15 -6.02
C PHE A 326 0.93 17.35 -5.70
N GLU A 327 -0.09 17.15 -4.88
CA GLU A 327 -1.03 18.16 -4.41
C GLU A 327 -1.12 18.08 -2.89
N ILE A 328 -1.09 19.23 -2.23
CA ILE A 328 -1.37 19.38 -0.80
C ILE A 328 -2.90 19.51 -0.66
N PRO A 329 -3.61 18.53 -0.06
CA PRO A 329 -5.02 18.68 0.23
C PRO A 329 -5.24 19.83 1.20
N THR A 330 -6.32 20.57 1.00
CA THR A 330 -6.67 21.76 1.80
C THR A 330 -7.99 21.59 2.56
N PRO A 331 -8.18 20.52 3.36
CA PRO A 331 -9.39 20.37 4.15
C PRO A 331 -9.44 21.43 5.27
N GLY A 332 -10.60 22.04 5.48
CA GLY A 332 -10.78 23.09 6.49
C GLY A 332 -9.84 24.27 6.26
N LEU A 333 -8.98 24.55 7.26
CA LEU A 333 -7.97 25.61 7.20
C LEU A 333 -6.55 25.10 6.90
N ASN A 334 -6.37 23.82 6.57
CA ASN A 334 -5.06 23.28 6.22
C ASN A 334 -4.57 23.88 4.91
N TYR A 335 -3.28 24.18 4.84
CA TYR A 335 -2.64 24.64 3.62
C TYR A 335 -1.13 24.38 3.67
N GLY A 336 -0.45 24.68 2.57
CA GLY A 336 0.98 24.54 2.49
C GLY A 336 1.46 24.92 1.11
N PHE A 337 2.75 24.74 0.90
CA PHE A 337 3.35 24.99 -0.40
C PHE A 337 4.54 24.08 -0.61
N ILE A 338 4.70 23.66 -1.87
CA ILE A 338 5.67 22.67 -2.33
C ILE A 338 6.52 23.25 -3.47
N VAL A 339 7.79 22.85 -3.50
CA VAL A 339 8.69 23.10 -4.63
C VAL A 339 9.54 21.88 -4.94
N ASN A 340 9.83 21.65 -6.22
CA ASN A 340 10.81 20.67 -6.68
C ASN A 340 12.23 21.26 -6.60
N LEU A 341 13.10 20.63 -5.82
CA LEU A 341 14.51 21.02 -5.67
C LEU A 341 15.45 20.35 -6.70
N GLY A 342 14.94 19.42 -7.50
CA GLY A 342 15.73 18.68 -8.47
C GLY A 342 16.37 17.41 -7.89
N LYS A 343 17.44 16.95 -8.53
CA LYS A 343 18.16 15.72 -8.13
C LYS A 343 19.18 16.02 -7.03
N ILE A 344 18.70 16.12 -5.79
CA ILE A 344 19.53 16.31 -4.58
C ILE A 344 19.18 15.18 -3.61
N SER A 345 20.17 14.59 -2.92
CA SER A 345 19.90 13.54 -1.93
C SER A 345 19.15 14.10 -0.72
N LEU A 346 18.27 13.30 -0.10
CA LEU A 346 17.63 13.65 1.17
C LEU A 346 18.64 13.82 2.32
N ASP A 347 19.82 13.21 2.20
CA ASP A 347 20.90 13.31 3.18
C ASP A 347 21.70 14.60 3.05
N ASP A 348 21.79 15.14 1.83
CA ASP A 348 22.63 16.29 1.52
C ASP A 348 21.96 17.61 1.89
N ILE A 349 20.67 17.63 2.24
CA ILE A 349 19.94 18.87 2.55
C ILE A 349 20.07 19.19 4.04
N GLU A 350 20.62 20.38 4.33
CA GLU A 350 20.76 20.93 5.67
C GLU A 350 19.50 21.67 6.12
N THR A 351 19.39 21.90 7.44
CA THR A 351 18.18 22.48 8.05
C THR A 351 17.93 23.95 7.69
N ASP A 352 18.99 24.66 7.34
CA ASP A 352 18.98 26.06 6.90
C ASP A 352 18.82 26.21 5.37
N LEU A 353 18.77 25.09 4.64
CA LEU A 353 18.66 25.04 3.18
C LEU A 353 19.79 25.82 2.46
N GLU A 354 20.94 26.05 3.09
CA GLU A 354 22.02 26.87 2.52
C GLU A 354 22.65 26.22 1.28
N ASN A 355 22.80 24.90 1.31
CA ASN A 355 23.41 24.09 0.26
C ASN A 355 22.52 23.82 -0.97
N VAL A 356 21.26 24.28 -0.94
CA VAL A 356 20.30 24.10 -2.05
C VAL A 356 20.45 25.24 -3.06
N SER A 357 21.20 24.97 -4.14
CA SER A 357 21.64 25.99 -5.12
C SER A 357 20.52 26.60 -5.97
N PHE A 358 19.39 25.91 -6.11
CA PHE A 358 18.26 26.34 -6.95
C PHE A 358 17.13 27.04 -6.17
N ALA A 359 17.18 27.06 -4.84
CA ALA A 359 16.24 27.86 -4.05
C ALA A 359 16.75 29.30 -4.01
N SER A 360 16.03 30.22 -4.66
CA SER A 360 16.40 31.65 -4.55
C SER A 360 16.37 32.10 -3.07
N PRO A 361 17.11 33.14 -2.67
CA PRO A 361 17.09 33.63 -1.29
C PRO A 361 15.67 33.94 -0.78
N GLN A 362 14.82 34.47 -1.67
CA GLN A 362 13.42 34.74 -1.39
C GLN A 362 12.59 33.47 -1.17
N GLN A 363 12.93 32.38 -1.87
CA GLN A 363 12.27 31.09 -1.69
C GLN A 363 12.68 30.46 -0.37
N ARG A 364 13.98 30.49 -0.06
CA ARG A 364 14.50 30.03 1.22
C ARG A 364 13.83 30.77 2.37
N ASP A 365 13.73 32.10 2.25
CA ASP A 365 13.06 32.94 3.22
C ASP A 365 11.57 32.57 3.40
N LEU A 366 10.85 32.32 2.30
CA LEU A 366 9.46 31.84 2.35
C LEU A 366 9.35 30.51 3.13
N PHE A 367 10.24 29.55 2.92
CA PHE A 367 10.14 28.27 3.63
C PHE A 367 10.58 28.35 5.10
N LEU A 368 11.55 29.19 5.45
CA LEU A 368 12.12 29.26 6.80
C LEU A 368 11.47 30.31 7.70
N HIS A 369 11.01 31.44 7.15
CA HIS A 369 10.58 32.60 7.93
C HIS A 369 9.14 33.01 7.66
N TYR A 370 8.39 32.29 6.82
CA TYR A 370 6.96 32.51 6.68
C TYR A 370 6.25 32.35 8.04
N LEU A 371 5.34 33.28 8.32
CA LEU A 371 4.54 33.31 9.53
C LEU A 371 3.07 33.12 9.15
N PRO A 372 2.43 32.02 9.54
CA PRO A 372 1.01 31.81 9.33
C PRO A 372 0.17 32.95 9.93
N PRO A 373 -0.85 33.47 9.22
CA PRO A 373 -1.78 34.44 9.78
C PRO A 373 -2.51 33.89 11.01
N THR A 374 -2.84 34.75 11.97
CA THR A 374 -3.53 34.36 13.21
C THR A 374 -5.05 34.46 13.14
N ARG A 375 -5.59 34.90 12.01
CA ARG A 375 -7.03 35.13 11.79
C ARG A 375 -7.56 34.25 10.67
N VAL A 376 -8.79 33.76 10.82
CA VAL A 376 -9.42 32.83 9.87
C VAL A 376 -9.48 33.40 8.45
N ASP A 377 -9.79 34.69 8.30
CA ASP A 377 -9.84 35.38 7.01
C ASP A 377 -8.46 35.41 6.33
N GLY A 378 -7.40 35.74 7.08
CA GLY A 378 -6.02 35.70 6.61
C GLY A 378 -5.58 34.30 6.17
N ILE A 379 -5.90 33.28 6.97
CA ILE A 379 -5.57 31.88 6.63
C ILE A 379 -6.27 31.46 5.34
N GLN A 380 -7.56 31.77 5.18
CA GLN A 380 -8.30 31.47 3.94
C GLN A 380 -7.77 32.24 2.73
N MET A 381 -7.29 33.48 2.92
CA MET A 381 -6.64 34.24 1.86
C MET A 381 -5.34 33.55 1.42
N ASP A 382 -4.49 33.12 2.35
CA ASP A 382 -3.24 32.42 2.01
C ASP A 382 -3.49 31.04 1.41
N GLN A 383 -4.48 30.30 1.89
CA GLN A 383 -4.90 29.03 1.27
C GLN A 383 -5.29 29.24 -0.21
N ARG A 384 -6.15 30.23 -0.52
CA ARG A 384 -6.53 30.56 -1.90
C ARG A 384 -5.34 31.02 -2.73
N ARG A 385 -4.44 31.80 -2.13
CA ARG A 385 -3.24 32.34 -2.77
C ARG A 385 -2.31 31.22 -3.24
N PHE A 386 -1.96 30.26 -2.38
CA PHE A 386 -1.09 29.14 -2.76
C PHE A 386 -1.77 28.14 -3.71
N VAL A 387 -3.10 27.98 -3.63
CA VAL A 387 -3.86 27.12 -4.56
C VAL A 387 -3.94 27.73 -5.96
N THR A 388 -4.20 29.02 -6.05
CA THR A 388 -4.43 29.68 -7.36
C THR A 388 -3.15 30.15 -8.03
N GLY A 389 -2.05 30.25 -7.27
CA GLY A 389 -0.81 30.89 -7.73
C GLY A 389 -1.02 32.34 -8.16
N LYS A 390 -2.13 32.99 -7.78
CA LYS A 390 -2.43 34.36 -8.15
C LYS A 390 -1.70 35.32 -7.23
N ASP A 391 -0.88 36.16 -7.84
CA ASP A 391 -0.14 37.24 -7.21
C ASP A 391 -1.12 38.29 -6.66
N GLY A 392 -1.33 38.28 -5.35
CA GLY A 392 -1.76 39.48 -4.66
C GLY A 392 -0.61 40.50 -4.73
N ILE A 393 -0.93 41.76 -5.03
CA ILE A 393 0.05 42.85 -5.06
C ILE A 393 0.82 42.86 -3.72
N GLY A 394 2.11 42.51 -3.76
CA GLY A 394 3.08 42.78 -2.69
C GLY A 394 3.33 41.71 -1.61
N LEU A 395 2.85 40.46 -1.73
CA LEU A 395 2.97 39.51 -0.61
C LEU A 395 3.65 38.15 -0.91
N VAL A 396 3.76 37.69 -2.17
CA VAL A 396 4.68 36.60 -2.55
C VAL A 396 5.93 37.24 -3.17
N PRO A 397 7.15 36.85 -2.79
CA PRO A 397 8.29 37.18 -3.62
C PRO A 397 8.08 36.62 -5.03
N GLN A 398 8.53 37.31 -6.08
CA GLN A 398 8.50 36.75 -7.44
C GLN A 398 9.55 35.64 -7.55
N VAL A 399 9.21 34.46 -7.04
CA VAL A 399 10.09 33.30 -7.01
C VAL A 399 9.83 32.41 -8.21
N SER A 400 10.91 32.00 -8.88
CA SER A 400 10.88 31.01 -9.95
C SER A 400 11.67 29.77 -9.51
N PRO A 401 11.02 28.59 -9.39
CA PRO A 401 9.59 28.34 -9.59
C PRO A 401 8.73 28.86 -8.42
N PRO A 402 7.47 29.28 -8.66
CA PRO A 402 6.58 29.77 -7.62
C PRO A 402 6.21 28.65 -6.66
N ALA A 403 6.20 28.96 -5.37
CA ALA A 403 5.69 28.04 -4.35
C ALA A 403 4.16 27.91 -4.54
N SER A 404 3.69 26.68 -4.71
CA SER A 404 2.29 26.35 -5.04
C SER A 404 1.83 25.19 -4.16
N THR A 405 0.52 24.94 -4.05
CA THR A 405 0.03 23.69 -3.46
C THR A 405 0.27 22.47 -4.34
N GLN A 406 0.75 22.67 -5.57
CA GLN A 406 0.96 21.61 -6.55
C GLN A 406 2.37 21.64 -7.16
N SER A 407 2.92 20.45 -7.44
CA SER A 407 4.19 20.32 -8.15
C SER A 407 4.22 19.07 -9.04
N PRO A 408 4.69 19.16 -10.29
CA PRO A 408 4.80 18.01 -11.19
C PRO A 408 5.66 16.90 -10.60
N ILE A 409 5.18 15.65 -10.72
CA ILE A 409 5.88 14.48 -10.18
C ILE A 409 7.01 14.06 -11.12
N ILE A 410 8.22 13.98 -10.58
CA ILE A 410 9.43 13.50 -11.26
C ILE A 410 10.12 12.53 -10.31
N LEU A 411 10.31 11.29 -10.76
CA LEU A 411 10.96 10.25 -9.97
C LEU A 411 12.38 10.64 -9.58
N ASN A 412 12.76 10.31 -8.36
CA ASN A 412 14.05 10.58 -7.75
C ASN A 412 14.43 12.08 -7.66
N HIS A 413 13.49 13.00 -7.88
CA HIS A 413 13.67 14.40 -7.52
C HIS A 413 13.25 14.63 -6.08
N THR A 414 13.94 15.52 -5.39
CA THR A 414 13.61 15.90 -4.02
C THR A 414 12.71 17.12 -4.03
N TYR A 415 11.69 17.08 -3.19
CA TYR A 415 10.70 18.13 -3.02
C TYR A 415 10.81 18.69 -1.62
N LEU A 416 10.69 20.01 -1.50
CA LEU A 416 10.58 20.71 -0.24
C LEU A 416 9.12 21.14 -0.06
N VAL A 417 8.53 20.80 1.08
CA VAL A 417 7.16 21.14 1.41
C VAL A 417 7.06 21.68 2.82
N ARG A 418 6.29 22.76 2.99
CA ARG A 418 5.86 23.25 4.30
C ARG A 418 4.38 22.98 4.46
N LEU A 419 4.01 22.24 5.51
CA LEU A 419 2.64 21.82 5.80
C LEU A 419 2.17 22.55 7.06
N ILE A 420 1.07 23.30 6.92
CA ILE A 420 0.42 24.00 8.02
C ILE A 420 -0.96 23.36 8.22
N GLN A 421 -1.18 22.80 9.41
CA GLN A 421 -2.37 22.01 9.72
C GLN A 421 -3.07 22.53 10.96
N PHE A 422 -4.40 22.51 10.94
CA PHE A 422 -5.28 22.91 12.02
C PHE A 422 -6.35 21.84 12.24
N GLN A 423 -6.51 21.41 13.48
CA GLN A 423 -7.63 20.56 13.87
C GLN A 423 -8.76 21.43 14.43
N LEU A 424 -9.72 21.75 13.56
CA LEU A 424 -10.86 22.60 13.92
C LEU A 424 -11.84 21.86 14.85
N PRO A 425 -12.41 22.54 15.85
CA PRO A 425 -13.45 21.99 16.69
C PRO A 425 -14.73 21.64 15.91
N GLU A 426 -15.43 20.58 16.32
CA GLU A 426 -16.70 20.16 15.73
C GLU A 426 -17.76 21.28 15.72
N ALA A 427 -17.79 22.12 16.77
CA ALA A 427 -18.70 23.26 16.84
C ALA A 427 -18.54 24.24 15.65
N VAL A 428 -17.33 24.39 15.12
CA VAL A 428 -17.05 25.23 13.95
C VAL A 428 -17.36 24.47 12.65
N LEU A 429 -17.00 23.19 12.58
CA LEU A 429 -17.18 22.35 11.39
C LEU A 429 -18.66 22.08 11.10
N ASN A 430 -19.41 21.69 12.13
CA ASN A 430 -20.83 21.29 12.04
C ASN A 430 -21.79 22.46 12.25
N ARG A 431 -21.28 23.63 12.67
CA ARG A 431 -22.09 24.80 13.09
C ARG A 431 -23.06 24.47 14.21
N GLU A 432 -22.64 23.62 15.13
CA GLU A 432 -23.45 23.28 16.29
C GLU A 432 -23.50 24.48 17.24
N PRO A 433 -24.70 24.92 17.66
CA PRO A 433 -24.82 26.05 18.56
C PRO A 433 -24.29 25.69 19.94
N ILE A 434 -23.48 26.57 20.53
CA ILE A 434 -22.95 26.36 21.87
C ILE A 434 -24.04 26.71 22.88
N SER A 435 -24.43 25.68 23.65
CA SER A 435 -25.42 25.82 24.71
C SER A 435 -24.93 26.73 25.84
N ARG A 436 -25.88 27.30 26.59
CA ARG A 436 -25.56 28.16 27.76
C ARG A 436 -24.70 27.48 28.81
N ALA A 437 -24.84 26.16 28.99
CA ALA A 437 -24.04 25.37 29.92
C ALA A 437 -22.58 25.25 29.47
N GLN A 438 -22.35 25.12 28.15
CA GLN A 438 -21.03 24.96 27.55
C GLN A 438 -20.23 26.27 27.45
N ARG A 439 -20.88 27.44 27.52
CA ARG A 439 -20.22 28.76 27.43
C ARG A 439 -19.05 28.95 28.41
N ARG A 440 -19.10 28.33 29.59
CA ARG A 440 -18.02 28.44 30.58
C ARG A 440 -16.73 27.73 30.14
N ASN A 441 -16.87 26.73 29.28
CA ASN A 441 -15.76 25.95 28.73
C ASN A 441 -15.44 26.37 27.29
N LEU A 442 -15.95 27.53 26.84
CA LEU A 442 -15.74 28.03 25.49
C LEU A 442 -14.24 28.09 25.09
N PRO A 443 -13.30 28.53 25.96
CA PRO A 443 -11.88 28.50 25.62
C PRO A 443 -11.35 27.10 25.30
N ASP A 444 -11.81 26.08 26.03
CA ASP A 444 -11.40 24.69 25.81
C ASP A 444 -12.08 24.09 24.57
N ILE A 445 -13.36 24.41 24.34
CA ILE A 445 -14.11 24.01 23.14
C ILE A 445 -13.48 24.59 21.87
N LEU A 446 -12.98 25.82 21.94
CA LEU A 446 -12.34 26.50 20.81
C LEU A 446 -10.84 26.24 20.71
N LYS A 447 -10.27 25.42 21.60
CA LYS A 447 -8.86 25.03 21.50
C LYS A 447 -8.66 24.33 20.18
N THR A 448 -7.74 24.86 19.37
CA THR A 448 -7.45 24.35 18.03
C THR A 448 -6.00 23.85 18.04
N PRO A 449 -5.77 22.54 18.21
CA PRO A 449 -4.46 21.94 17.97
C PRO A 449 -4.01 22.23 16.54
N SER A 450 -2.70 22.42 16.36
CA SER A 450 -2.14 22.80 15.07
C SER A 450 -0.70 22.33 14.94
N SER A 451 -0.17 22.41 13.72
CA SER A 451 1.23 22.12 13.43
C SER A 451 1.72 22.91 12.23
N ASP A 452 3.03 23.16 12.21
CA ASP A 452 3.73 23.77 11.09
C ASP A 452 5.08 23.07 10.91
N ILE A 453 5.20 22.27 9.84
CA ILE A 453 6.33 21.37 9.62
C ILE A 453 6.93 21.58 8.23
N LEU A 454 8.26 21.69 8.20
CA LEU A 454 9.08 21.64 6.99
C LEU A 454 9.55 20.21 6.75
N VAL A 455 9.21 19.65 5.59
CA VAL A 455 9.54 18.28 5.19
C VAL A 455 10.21 18.31 3.83
N ILE A 456 11.20 17.44 3.64
CA ILE A 456 11.66 17.05 2.31
C ILE A 456 11.23 15.63 2.01
N PHE A 457 10.95 15.37 0.74
CA PHE A 457 10.58 14.04 0.32
C PHE A 457 11.02 13.74 -1.11
N GLN A 458 11.14 12.46 -1.42
CA GLN A 458 11.60 11.97 -2.72
C GLN A 458 10.75 10.75 -3.12
N PRO A 459 10.04 10.79 -4.27
CA PRO A 459 9.41 9.61 -4.83
C PRO A 459 10.48 8.68 -5.42
N VAL A 460 10.56 7.47 -4.89
CA VAL A 460 11.59 6.48 -5.24
C VAL A 460 11.04 5.37 -6.15
N TYR A 461 9.73 5.19 -6.17
CA TYR A 461 9.10 4.16 -6.99
C TYR A 461 7.67 4.56 -7.37
N GLN A 462 7.31 4.32 -8.63
CA GLN A 462 5.95 4.46 -9.14
C GLN A 462 5.32 3.08 -9.29
N ARG A 463 4.12 2.92 -8.73
CA ARG A 463 3.34 1.69 -8.86
C ARG A 463 2.41 1.77 -10.07
N LEU A 464 1.93 0.59 -10.51
CA LEU A 464 1.05 0.44 -11.67
C LEU A 464 -0.31 1.14 -11.53
N ASP A 465 -0.77 1.35 -10.30
CA ASP A 465 -2.00 2.07 -9.99
C ASP A 465 -1.85 3.60 -10.06
N GLY A 466 -0.63 4.10 -10.30
CA GLY A 466 -0.32 5.53 -10.36
C GLY A 466 0.08 6.14 -9.00
N SER A 467 0.07 5.36 -7.92
CA SER A 467 0.60 5.78 -6.61
C SER A 467 2.13 5.78 -6.59
N TYR A 468 2.71 6.48 -5.62
CA TYR A 468 4.15 6.56 -5.46
C TYR A 468 4.59 6.16 -4.06
N THR A 469 5.65 5.36 -3.97
CA THR A 469 6.38 5.16 -2.73
C THR A 469 7.35 6.32 -2.55
N VAL A 470 7.26 6.99 -1.42
CA VAL A 470 7.99 8.21 -1.10
C VAL A 470 8.78 8.02 0.19
N LEU A 471 10.05 8.42 0.15
CA LEU A 471 10.86 8.62 1.35
C LEU A 471 10.72 10.07 1.79
N TRP A 472 10.59 10.32 3.08
CA TRP A 472 10.48 11.66 3.62
C TRP A 472 11.38 11.84 4.84
N ARG A 473 11.76 13.09 5.10
CA ARG A 473 12.53 13.52 6.26
C ARG A 473 12.00 14.87 6.72
N VAL A 474 11.66 14.97 8.01
CA VAL A 474 11.33 16.25 8.65
C VAL A 474 12.62 17.04 8.85
N ILE A 475 12.64 18.26 8.34
CA ILE A 475 13.78 19.18 8.46
C ILE A 475 13.61 20.05 9.70
N HIS A 476 12.43 20.62 9.87
CA HIS A 476 12.17 21.59 10.92
C HIS A 476 10.71 21.52 11.36
N GLN A 477 10.48 21.78 12.64
CA GLN A 477 9.16 21.95 13.23
C GLN A 477 9.09 23.36 13.81
N PHE A 478 8.21 24.18 13.26
CA PHE A 478 8.02 25.56 13.69
C PHE A 478 7.06 25.61 14.90
N PRO A 479 7.00 26.76 15.60
CA PRO A 479 5.99 26.96 16.63
C PRO A 479 4.57 26.80 16.08
N ASP A 480 3.72 26.09 16.83
CA ASP A 480 2.34 25.82 16.44
C ASP A 480 1.55 27.12 16.17
N PRO A 481 0.93 27.26 14.98
CA PRO A 481 0.19 28.46 14.61
C PRO A 481 -1.11 28.57 15.39
N LYS A 482 -1.55 29.79 15.69
CA LYS A 482 -2.74 30.04 16.53
C LYS A 482 -3.84 30.73 15.74
N ILE A 483 -5.09 30.42 16.07
CA ILE A 483 -6.26 31.13 15.56
C ILE A 483 -6.89 31.93 16.69
N GLU A 484 -6.87 33.25 16.58
CA GLU A 484 -7.30 34.16 17.64
C GLU A 484 -8.79 34.52 17.54
N ASP A 485 -9.37 34.49 16.35
CA ASP A 485 -10.73 34.97 16.09
C ASP A 485 -11.76 33.86 15.83
N LEU A 486 -11.45 32.60 16.17
CA LEU A 486 -12.33 31.46 15.95
C LEU A 486 -13.70 31.59 16.65
N TYR A 487 -13.74 32.27 17.80
CA TYR A 487 -14.97 32.53 18.56
C TYR A 487 -16.03 33.31 17.77
N ARG A 488 -15.63 34.03 16.71
CA ARG A 488 -16.55 34.79 15.86
C ARG A 488 -17.36 33.92 14.90
N TYR A 489 -16.97 32.66 14.76
CA TYR A 489 -17.53 31.73 13.78
C TYR A 489 -18.37 30.62 14.41
N VAL A 490 -18.74 30.78 15.68
CA VAL A 490 -19.59 29.81 16.39
C VAL A 490 -20.89 30.47 16.82
N GLU A 491 -21.99 29.75 16.65
CA GLU A 491 -23.33 30.17 17.05
C GLU A 491 -23.54 29.91 18.54
N ILE A 492 -24.30 30.77 19.22
CA ILE A 492 -24.51 30.68 20.67
C ILE A 492 -26.01 30.81 20.98
N GLU A 493 -26.56 29.90 21.80
CA GLU A 493 -28.00 29.81 22.14
C GLU A 493 -28.58 30.86 23.11
#